data_AF-A0A5C5VNS7-F1
#
_entry.id   AF-A0A5C5VNS7-F1
#
_cell.length_a   1.000
_cell.length_b   1.000
_cell.length_c   1.000
_cell.angle_alpha   90.00
_cell.angle_beta   90.00
_cell.angle_gamma   90.00
#
_symmetry.space_group_name_H-M   'P 1'
#
loop_
_entity.id
_entity.type
_entity.pdbx_description
1 polymer ?
#
loop_
_entity_poly.entity_id
_entity_poly.type
_entity_poly.pdbx_seq_one_letter_code
_entity_poly.pdbx_strand_id
1 'polypeptide(L)'
;MRALFSNTISTRKRSRSGVQTLELVIAFPLLLIASLAIVQFAALSAFQATVEAAVAEAAREAAKTINPADAPQAARATFNQAMQVHGLSTSTPKIALAIDQVGAHTVYGDPLLAPSPGSVMMGEVRVSAAVSLQSAPTLNLLKTFGLDFDQRIVEMTHVSGA
;
A
#
# COMPACT_ATOMS: atom_id res chain seq x y z
N MET A 1 -59.61 39.80 -51.42
CA MET A 1 -59.26 38.49 -50.81
C MET A 1 -57.74 38.35 -50.80
N ARG A 2 -57.11 38.48 -49.63
CA ARG A 2 -55.65 38.39 -49.46
C ARG A 2 -55.36 37.07 -48.73
N ALA A 3 -54.71 36.14 -49.40
CA ALA A 3 -54.26 34.88 -48.79
C ALA A 3 -53.00 35.16 -47.96
N LEU A 4 -53.09 34.92 -46.65
CA LEU A 4 -51.96 34.95 -45.72
C LEU A 4 -51.28 33.58 -45.77
N PHE A 5 -50.11 33.51 -46.42
CA PHE A 5 -49.24 32.34 -46.35
C PHE A 5 -48.51 32.33 -45.01
N SER A 6 -48.86 31.39 -44.14
CA SER A 6 -48.16 31.12 -42.90
C SER A 6 -46.87 30.36 -43.21
N ASN A 7 -45.73 31.05 -43.12
CA ASN A 7 -44.40 30.43 -43.20
C ASN A 7 -44.14 29.67 -41.90
N THR A 8 -44.36 28.36 -41.91
CA THR A 8 -43.94 27.45 -40.85
C THR A 8 -42.43 27.26 -40.92
N ILE A 9 -41.70 27.98 -40.05
CA ILE A 9 -40.26 27.79 -39.87
C ILE A 9 -40.04 26.43 -39.21
N SER A 10 -39.64 25.44 -40.00
CA SER A 10 -39.17 24.14 -39.54
C SER A 10 -37.86 24.30 -38.78
N THR A 11 -37.93 24.32 -37.44
CA THR A 11 -36.75 24.21 -36.58
C THR A 11 -36.27 22.76 -36.59
N ARG A 12 -35.32 22.44 -37.48
CA ARG A 12 -34.57 21.18 -37.39
C ARG A 12 -33.89 21.11 -36.03
N LYS A 13 -34.41 20.31 -35.10
CA LYS A 13 -33.69 19.88 -33.90
C LYS A 13 -32.45 19.11 -34.34
N ARG A 14 -31.32 19.80 -34.47
CA ARG A 14 -30.00 19.18 -34.68
C ARG A 14 -29.77 18.24 -33.50
N SER A 15 -29.75 16.94 -33.76
CA SER A 15 -29.53 15.93 -32.73
C SER A 15 -28.18 16.18 -32.07
N ARG A 16 -28.19 16.53 -30.77
CA ARG A 16 -26.99 16.65 -29.93
C ARG A 16 -26.39 15.29 -29.55
N SER A 17 -26.99 14.18 -30.01
CA SER A 17 -26.58 12.83 -29.64
C SER A 17 -25.14 12.52 -30.00
N GLY A 18 -24.64 13.00 -31.16
CA GLY A 18 -23.27 12.70 -31.59
C GLY A 18 -22.19 13.28 -30.66
N VAL A 19 -22.43 14.46 -30.09
CA VAL A 19 -21.51 15.09 -29.14
C VAL A 19 -21.52 14.32 -27.82
N GLN A 20 -22.71 13.92 -27.34
CA GLN A 20 -22.85 13.14 -26.11
C GLN A 20 -22.19 11.77 -26.21
N THR A 21 -22.28 11.09 -27.36
CA THR A 21 -21.59 9.81 -27.57
C THR A 21 -20.07 9.99 -27.59
N LEU A 22 -19.56 11.05 -28.23
CA LEU A 22 -18.13 11.33 -28.26
C LEU A 22 -17.58 11.64 -26.86
N GLU A 23 -18.32 12.42 -26.07
CA GLU A 23 -17.99 12.73 -24.69
C GLU A 23 -17.92 11.46 -23.84
N LEU A 24 -18.89 10.56 -23.95
CA LEU A 24 -18.89 9.29 -23.22
C LEU A 24 -17.72 8.39 -23.63
N VAL A 25 -17.39 8.33 -24.92
CA VAL A 25 -16.26 7.52 -25.43
C VAL A 25 -14.92 7.99 -24.88
N ILE A 26 -14.76 9.30 -24.63
CA ILE A 26 -13.55 9.86 -24.04
C ILE A 26 -13.58 9.78 -22.51
N ALA A 27 -14.73 10.02 -21.89
CA ALA A 27 -14.88 10.00 -20.44
C ALA A 27 -14.80 8.58 -19.86
N PHE A 28 -15.33 7.57 -20.56
CA PHE A 28 -15.40 6.20 -20.05
C PHE A 28 -14.03 5.59 -19.73
N PRO A 29 -13.01 5.65 -20.60
CA PRO A 29 -11.67 5.16 -20.27
C PRO A 29 -11.05 5.87 -19.06
N LEU A 30 -11.27 7.18 -18.92
CA LEU A 30 -10.78 7.95 -17.78
C LEU A 30 -11.46 7.51 -16.48
N LEU A 31 -12.78 7.34 -16.50
CA LEU A 31 -13.54 6.84 -15.35
C LEU A 31 -13.13 5.40 -14.98
N LEU A 32 -12.86 4.56 -15.99
CA LEU A 32 -12.38 3.20 -15.77
C LEU A 32 -11.02 3.19 -15.08
N ILE A 33 -10.05 3.96 -15.58
CA ILE A 33 -8.71 4.08 -14.97
C ILE A 33 -8.82 4.64 -13.55
N ALA A 34 -9.63 5.67 -13.34
CA ALA A 34 -9.86 6.23 -12.01
C ALA A 34 -10.46 5.20 -11.04
N SER A 35 -11.42 4.40 -11.50
CA SER A 35 -12.03 3.34 -10.69
C SER A 35 -11.02 2.26 -10.30
N LEU A 36 -10.20 1.80 -11.26
CA LEU A 36 -9.13 0.84 -11.01
C LEU A 36 -8.11 1.39 -10.01
N ALA A 37 -7.78 2.68 -10.14
CA ALA A 37 -6.86 3.34 -9.23
C ALA A 37 -7.40 3.39 -7.80
N ILE A 38 -8.68 3.77 -7.62
CA ILE A 38 -9.30 3.78 -6.29
C ILE A 38 -9.20 2.42 -5.61
N VAL A 39 -9.54 1.34 -6.33
CA VAL A 39 -9.48 -0.03 -5.78
C VAL A 39 -8.04 -0.42 -5.41
N GLN A 40 -7.08 -0.15 -6.30
CA GLN A 40 -5.68 -0.49 -6.07
C GLN A 40 -5.09 0.29 -4.89
N PHE A 41 -5.35 1.60 -4.79
CA PHE A 41 -4.89 2.44 -3.68
C PHE A 41 -5.56 2.05 -2.35
N ALA A 42 -6.83 1.66 -2.36
CA ALA A 42 -7.51 1.19 -1.16
C ALA A 42 -6.86 -0.09 -0.60
N ALA A 43 -6.59 -1.07 -1.46
CA ALA A 43 -5.90 -2.31 -1.07
C ALA A 43 -4.48 -2.04 -0.56
N LEU A 44 -3.74 -1.15 -1.24
CA LEU A 44 -2.39 -0.74 -0.83
C LEU A 44 -2.39 -0.05 0.55
N SER A 45 -3.33 0.87 0.77
CA SER A 45 -3.46 1.58 2.05
C SER A 45 -3.79 0.63 3.21
N ALA A 46 -4.71 -0.31 2.99
CA ALA A 46 -5.03 -1.35 3.98
C ALA A 46 -3.81 -2.24 4.30
N PHE A 47 -3.02 -2.57 3.28
CA PHE A 47 -1.79 -3.34 3.48
C PHE A 47 -0.74 -2.55 4.28
N GLN A 48 -0.51 -1.29 3.94
CA GLN A 48 0.42 -0.41 4.68
C GLN A 48 0.02 -0.28 6.14
N ALA A 49 -1.27 -0.07 6.43
CA ALA A 49 -1.78 -0.01 7.79
C ALA A 49 -1.55 -1.33 8.55
N THR A 50 -1.64 -2.48 7.86
CA THR A 50 -1.33 -3.78 8.49
C THR A 50 0.15 -3.91 8.83
N VAL A 51 1.04 -3.51 7.91
CA VAL A 51 2.50 -3.54 8.15
C VAL A 51 2.88 -2.61 9.31
N GLU A 52 2.31 -1.40 9.34
CA GLU A 52 2.52 -0.44 10.43
C GLU A 52 2.08 -1.02 11.78
N ALA A 53 0.86 -1.56 11.85
CA ALA A 53 0.34 -2.19 13.07
C ALA A 53 1.19 -3.40 13.51
N ALA A 54 1.63 -4.23 12.55
CA ALA A 54 2.49 -5.38 12.82
C ALA A 54 3.85 -4.96 13.40
N VAL A 55 4.46 -3.91 12.85
CA VAL A 55 5.73 -3.37 13.34
C VAL A 55 5.58 -2.75 14.73
N ALA A 56 4.50 -2.00 14.96
CA ALA A 56 4.22 -1.40 16.26
C ALA A 56 4.02 -2.47 17.35
N GLU A 57 3.22 -3.51 17.07
CA GLU A 57 3.00 -4.59 18.04
C GLU A 57 4.25 -5.45 18.23
N ALA A 58 5.04 -5.67 17.18
CA ALA A 58 6.33 -6.35 17.28
C ALA A 58 7.32 -5.58 18.16
N ALA A 59 7.41 -4.25 18.01
CA ALA A 59 8.23 -3.40 18.88
C ALA A 59 7.76 -3.47 20.34
N ARG A 60 6.45 -3.43 20.54
CA ARG A 60 5.84 -3.52 21.86
C ARG A 60 6.11 -4.86 22.54
N GLU A 61 5.94 -5.97 21.82
CA GLU A 61 6.21 -7.31 22.35
C GLU A 61 7.71 -7.53 22.64
N ALA A 62 8.60 -7.01 21.80
CA ALA A 62 10.02 -7.04 22.10
C ALA A 62 10.38 -6.25 23.36
N ALA A 63 9.80 -5.06 23.55
CA ALA A 63 10.05 -4.23 24.74
C ALA A 63 9.55 -4.88 26.05
N LYS A 64 8.55 -5.78 26.00
CA LYS A 64 8.06 -6.52 27.18
C LYS A 64 9.01 -7.62 27.64
N THR A 65 9.97 -8.02 26.82
CA THR A 65 10.85 -9.14 27.16
C THR A 65 11.84 -8.75 28.26
N ILE A 66 11.93 -9.59 29.31
CA ILE A 66 12.85 -9.37 30.44
C ILE A 66 14.30 -9.63 30.03
N ASN A 67 14.51 -10.60 29.13
CA ASN A 67 15.82 -10.95 28.59
C ASN A 67 15.99 -10.31 27.20
N PRO A 68 16.93 -9.36 27.03
CA PRO A 68 17.16 -8.69 25.75
C PRO A 68 17.50 -9.66 24.60
N ALA A 69 18.09 -10.82 24.92
CA ALA A 69 18.42 -11.83 23.91
C ALA A 69 17.17 -12.46 23.25
N ASP A 70 16.02 -12.42 23.93
CA ASP A 70 14.77 -13.03 23.45
C ASP A 70 13.88 -12.03 22.69
N ALA A 71 14.11 -10.72 22.86
CA ALA A 71 13.37 -9.65 22.18
C ALA A 71 13.30 -9.81 20.64
N PRO A 72 14.38 -10.16 19.93
CA PRO A 72 14.32 -10.30 18.47
C PRO A 72 13.39 -11.44 18.03
N GLN A 73 13.39 -12.54 18.79
CA GLN A 73 12.53 -13.67 18.50
C GLN A 73 11.05 -13.37 18.81
N ALA A 74 10.78 -12.63 19.90
CA ALA A 74 9.44 -12.15 20.23
C ALA A 74 8.89 -11.20 19.15
N ALA A 75 9.65 -10.17 18.76
CA ALA A 75 9.27 -9.27 17.67
C ALA A 75 8.98 -10.03 16.37
N ARG A 76 9.86 -10.98 15.98
CA ARG A 76 9.66 -11.78 14.77
C ARG A 76 8.39 -12.62 14.83
N ALA A 77 8.13 -13.28 15.95
CA ALA A 77 6.94 -14.11 16.11
C ALA A 77 5.66 -13.28 15.97
N THR A 78 5.59 -12.14 16.65
CA THR A 78 4.46 -11.20 16.60
C THR A 78 4.27 -10.62 15.20
N PHE A 79 5.35 -10.18 14.55
CA PHE A 79 5.29 -9.68 13.18
C PHE A 79 4.77 -10.75 12.21
N ASN A 80 5.32 -11.97 12.28
CA ASN A 80 4.88 -13.07 11.42
C ASN A 80 3.39 -13.43 11.66
N GLN A 81 2.93 -13.41 12.90
CA GLN A 81 1.54 -13.68 13.24
C GLN A 81 0.60 -12.63 12.65
N ALA A 82 0.96 -11.34 12.73
CA ALA A 82 0.17 -10.26 12.12
C ALA A 82 0.16 -10.35 10.58
N MET A 83 1.30 -10.66 9.97
CA MET A 83 1.44 -10.78 8.51
C MET A 83 0.83 -12.06 7.94
N GLN A 84 0.57 -13.07 8.77
CA GLN A 84 -0.07 -14.32 8.35
C GLN A 84 -1.47 -14.11 7.78
N VAL A 85 -2.18 -13.04 8.17
CA VAL A 85 -3.48 -12.65 7.58
C VAL A 85 -3.37 -12.45 6.07
N HIS A 86 -2.21 -12.01 5.59
CA HIS A 86 -1.90 -11.81 4.17
C HIS A 86 -1.12 -12.99 3.55
N GLY A 87 -0.90 -14.08 4.29
CA GLY A 87 -0.09 -15.22 3.85
C GLY A 87 1.42 -14.91 3.78
N LEU A 88 1.88 -13.87 4.47
CA LEU A 88 3.26 -13.39 4.42
C LEU A 88 3.99 -13.65 5.73
N SER A 89 5.31 -13.79 5.65
CA SER A 89 6.17 -13.87 6.82
C SER A 89 7.59 -13.43 6.49
N THR A 90 8.45 -13.39 7.50
CA THR A 90 9.91 -13.18 7.32
C THR A 90 10.61 -14.29 6.53
N SER A 91 9.97 -15.42 6.20
CA SER A 91 10.52 -16.40 5.24
C SER A 91 10.08 -16.15 3.80
N THR A 92 9.12 -15.26 3.57
CA THR A 92 8.68 -14.86 2.25
C THR A 92 9.76 -13.98 1.60
N PRO A 93 10.12 -14.20 0.32
CA PRO A 93 11.09 -13.36 -0.36
C PRO A 93 10.63 -11.89 -0.40
N LYS A 94 11.61 -10.98 -0.45
CA LYS A 94 11.41 -9.53 -0.51
C LYS A 94 10.68 -8.91 0.69
N ILE A 95 10.84 -9.52 1.86
CA ILE A 95 10.39 -9.02 3.15
C ILE A 95 11.58 -9.04 4.10
N ALA A 96 11.84 -7.92 4.77
CA ALA A 96 12.88 -7.81 5.78
C ALA A 96 12.32 -7.20 7.06
N LEU A 97 12.78 -7.70 8.21
CA LEU A 97 12.49 -7.18 9.54
C LEU A 97 13.82 -6.96 10.25
N ALA A 98 14.17 -5.71 10.51
CA ALA A 98 15.32 -5.30 11.30
C ALA A 98 14.88 -4.93 12.72
N ILE A 99 15.64 -5.40 13.71
CA ILE A 99 15.38 -5.18 15.13
C ILE A 99 16.67 -4.63 15.72
N ASP A 100 16.62 -3.38 16.13
CA ASP A 100 17.73 -2.63 16.73
C ASP A 100 17.54 -2.58 18.25
N GLN A 101 18.62 -2.91 18.95
CA GLN A 101 18.77 -2.78 20.39
C GLN A 101 20.14 -2.19 20.69
N VAL A 102 20.37 -1.78 21.94
CA VAL A 102 21.69 -1.28 22.34
C VAL A 102 22.77 -2.33 22.10
N GLY A 103 23.66 -2.06 21.14
CA GLY A 103 24.78 -2.93 20.80
C GLY A 103 24.43 -4.14 19.92
N ALA A 104 23.17 -4.28 19.47
CA ALA A 104 22.75 -5.40 18.62
C ALA A 104 21.82 -4.96 17.49
N HIS A 105 22.07 -5.47 16.29
CA HIS A 105 21.21 -5.30 15.11
C HIS A 105 20.92 -6.69 14.55
N THR A 106 19.66 -7.09 14.60
CA THR A 106 19.21 -8.41 14.14
C THR A 106 18.29 -8.24 12.94
N VAL A 107 18.58 -8.94 11.84
CA VAL A 107 17.79 -8.89 10.62
C VAL A 107 17.20 -10.27 10.32
N TYR A 108 15.91 -10.30 10.00
CA TYR A 108 15.21 -11.46 9.50
C TYR A 108 14.68 -11.21 8.09
N GLY A 109 14.66 -12.25 7.25
CA GLY A 109 14.16 -12.19 5.88
C GLY A 109 15.23 -11.81 4.86
N ASP A 110 14.85 -11.00 3.87
CA ASP A 110 15.69 -10.63 2.75
C ASP A 110 16.72 -9.55 3.15
N PRO A 111 18.02 -9.88 3.23
CA PRO A 111 19.04 -8.93 3.68
C PRO A 111 19.22 -7.75 2.72
N LEU A 112 18.82 -7.87 1.45
CA LEU A 112 18.95 -6.80 0.46
C LEU A 112 17.96 -5.66 0.69
N LEU A 113 16.89 -5.92 1.45
CA LEU A 113 15.87 -4.94 1.81
C LEU A 113 15.97 -4.50 3.27
N ALA A 114 16.95 -5.00 4.01
CA ALA A 114 17.07 -4.71 5.43
C ALA A 114 17.17 -3.20 5.67
N PRO A 115 16.28 -2.61 6.48
CA PRO A 115 16.40 -1.22 6.90
C PRO A 115 17.75 -0.96 7.56
N SER A 116 18.30 0.23 7.34
CA SER A 116 19.58 0.61 7.96
C SER A 116 19.45 0.65 9.49
N PRO A 117 20.49 0.22 10.24
CA PRO A 117 20.45 0.21 11.69
C PRO A 117 20.20 1.61 12.27
N GLY A 118 19.30 1.67 13.25
CA GLY A 118 18.97 2.87 13.99
C GLY A 118 19.72 3.02 15.30
N SER A 119 19.83 4.26 15.79
CA SER A 119 20.21 4.51 17.19
C SER A 119 19.02 4.20 18.11
N VAL A 120 19.30 3.53 19.23
CA VAL A 120 18.31 3.11 20.22
C VAL A 120 18.87 3.36 21.62
N MET A 121 18.05 3.82 22.57
CA MET A 121 18.49 4.04 23.96
C MET A 121 18.39 2.77 24.81
N MET A 122 18.99 2.80 26.01
CA MET A 122 18.90 1.69 26.96
C MET A 122 17.44 1.44 27.36
N GLY A 123 16.97 0.20 27.19
CA GLY A 123 15.59 -0.18 27.46
C GLY A 123 14.61 0.09 26.30
N GLU A 124 15.08 0.61 25.18
CA GLU A 124 14.29 0.74 23.96
C GLU A 124 14.59 -0.39 22.98
N VAL A 125 13.57 -0.74 22.18
CA VAL A 125 13.70 -1.61 21.01
C VAL A 125 13.11 -0.87 19.82
N ARG A 126 13.89 -0.74 18.76
CA ARG A 126 13.41 -0.24 17.46
C ARG A 126 13.19 -1.42 16.54
N VAL A 127 12.00 -1.51 15.96
CA VAL A 127 11.66 -2.50 14.94
C VAL A 127 11.36 -1.76 13.64
N SER A 128 12.03 -2.18 12.58
CA SER A 128 11.87 -1.63 11.24
C SER A 128 11.55 -2.77 10.27
N ALA A 129 10.50 -2.65 9.48
CA ALA A 129 10.17 -3.62 8.43
C ALA A 129 10.23 -2.97 7.05
N ALA A 130 10.78 -3.69 6.09
CA ALA A 130 10.74 -3.34 4.68
C ALA A 130 10.03 -4.46 3.90
N VAL A 131 8.95 -4.11 3.21
CA VAL A 131 8.11 -5.06 2.47
C VAL A 131 7.98 -4.59 1.03
N SER A 132 8.44 -5.41 0.09
CA SER A 132 8.23 -5.14 -1.34
C SER A 132 6.76 -5.27 -1.70
N LEU A 133 6.22 -4.34 -2.49
CA LEU A 133 4.85 -4.41 -2.97
C LEU A 133 4.60 -5.56 -3.96
N GLN A 134 5.65 -6.19 -4.50
CA GLN A 134 5.50 -7.44 -5.27
C GLN A 134 5.03 -8.61 -4.40
N SER A 135 5.40 -8.59 -3.12
CA SER A 135 5.01 -9.62 -2.16
C SER A 135 3.69 -9.27 -1.46
N ALA A 136 3.17 -8.04 -1.64
CA ALA A 136 1.89 -7.64 -1.08
C ALA A 136 0.73 -8.33 -1.86
N PRO A 137 -0.42 -8.60 -1.21
CA PRO A 137 -1.61 -9.13 -1.86
C PRO A 137 -2.34 -8.04 -2.68
N THR A 138 -1.60 -7.25 -3.47
CA THR A 138 -2.11 -6.15 -4.28
C THR A 138 -1.90 -6.44 -5.75
N LEU A 139 -2.93 -6.21 -6.56
CA LEU A 139 -2.83 -6.31 -8.01
C LEU A 139 -2.17 -5.05 -8.58
N ASN A 140 -1.26 -5.22 -9.54
CA ASN A 140 -0.65 -4.11 -10.27
C ASN A 140 -1.47 -3.74 -11.52
N LEU A 141 -2.72 -3.32 -11.30
CA LEU A 141 -3.72 -3.08 -12.36
C LEU A 141 -3.38 -1.88 -13.24
N LEU A 142 -2.67 -0.90 -12.67
CA LEU A 142 -2.30 0.33 -13.37
C LEU A 142 -0.96 0.23 -14.12
N LYS A 143 -0.29 -0.92 -14.13
CA LYS A 143 1.02 -1.10 -14.79
C LYS A 143 0.99 -0.72 -16.27
N THR A 144 -0.07 -1.12 -16.98
CA THR A 144 -0.27 -0.81 -18.40
C THR A 144 -0.56 0.68 -18.67
N PHE A 145 -0.89 1.44 -17.62
CA PHE A 145 -1.14 2.88 -17.65
C PHE A 145 0.05 3.69 -17.12
N GLY A 146 1.24 3.08 -16.97
CA GLY A 146 2.48 3.75 -16.58
C GLY A 146 2.68 3.91 -15.06
N LEU A 147 1.82 3.31 -14.24
CA LEU A 147 1.97 3.30 -12.78
C LEU A 147 2.38 1.90 -12.32
N ASP A 148 3.68 1.72 -12.09
CA ASP A 148 4.25 0.44 -11.66
C ASP A 148 4.60 0.45 -10.16
N PHE A 149 4.06 -0.51 -9.42
CA PHE A 149 4.29 -0.72 -8.00
C PHE A 149 5.30 -1.83 -7.71
N ASP A 150 5.73 -2.60 -8.72
CA ASP A 150 6.62 -3.74 -8.52
C ASP A 150 7.98 -3.33 -7.94
N GLN A 151 8.43 -2.10 -8.18
CA GLN A 151 9.72 -1.62 -7.66
C GLN A 151 9.60 -0.83 -6.36
N ARG A 152 8.39 -0.76 -5.78
CA ARG A 152 8.13 0.01 -4.57
C ARG A 152 8.25 -0.87 -3.34
N ILE A 153 8.78 -0.28 -2.28
CA ILE A 153 8.97 -0.91 -0.97
C ILE A 153 8.24 -0.04 0.05
N VAL A 154 7.53 -0.69 0.96
CA VAL A 154 6.93 -0.07 2.14
C VAL A 154 7.92 -0.27 3.27
N GLU A 155 8.45 0.82 3.81
CA GLU A 155 9.32 0.82 4.97
C GLU A 155 8.57 1.45 6.15
N MET A 156 8.47 0.72 7.27
CA MET A 156 7.83 1.17 8.50
C MET A 156 8.77 0.97 9.66
N THR A 157 8.86 1.94 10.55
CA THR A 157 9.71 1.89 11.74
C THR A 157 8.91 2.28 12.96
N HIS A 158 9.03 1.52 14.04
CA HIS A 158 8.46 1.85 15.35
C HIS A 158 9.49 1.63 16.45
N VAL A 159 9.50 2.53 17.44
CA VAL A 159 10.35 2.44 18.63
C VAL A 159 9.47 2.27 19.85
N SER A 160 9.78 1.31 20.71
CA SER A 160 9.08 1.10 21.97
C SER A 160 10.09 1.02 23.12
N GLY A 161 9.78 1.72 24.21
CA GLY A 161 10.49 1.59 25.50
C GLY A 161 9.73 0.65 26.44
N ALA A 162 10.48 0.00 27.33
CA ALA A 162 9.94 -0.73 28.48
C ALA A 162 9.48 0.21 29.61
#